data_AF-A0A7C5C856-F1
#
_entry.id   AF-A0A7C5C856-F1
#
_cell.length_a   1.000
_cell.length_b   1.000
_cell.length_c   1.000
_cell.angle_alpha   90.00
_cell.angle_beta   90.00
_cell.angle_gamma   90.00
#
_symmetry.space_group_name_H-M   'P 1'
#
loop_
_entity.id
_entity.type
_entity.pdbx_description
1 polymer ?
#
loop_
_entity_poly.entity_id
_entity_poly.type
_entity_poly.pdbx_seq_one_letter_code
_entity_poly.pdbx_strand_id
1 'polypeptide(L)'
;MKTKLTLSFFLLFLFLNSYAELPYGSNAANWTLQQVPPGCDVSGGWGPTWDFYADVLDQGYDAVIDFSAVWCGPCWSYHNTGTLETLWNNYGPDGDNTIRVFYIEADCGTNVQCLCGSSGCNSSTQGNWMANASFPFFSPSGSDCSTVTANYAVSYYPTLYAINAEHKTVWEVGQATVSGWESWLFESFTLEAIPTVTNDICGVNEGAIELAVSGGHGDLEYLWSNGEESQNVYNLAPGFYDVTITDANGYFIKVEDIEVTGNDDPLTVEEVEIVDNLCYGDSYGSIDIDVSGGFPGYSFAWSNGETTEDIYNLESGDYTVTVTDVEDCENIMTFTVVSPEELTLDGDSFEETCGQQNGGIILYSGGGVPPYEYSIGGDYSSSSDFYGLASGWYTASVRDYNECITEMDIFVDEIPSPISEAGPAMELSCNVTTVQLDG
;
A
#
# COMPACT_ATOMS: atom_id res chain seq x y z
N MET A 1 -44.06 17.80 54.06
CA MET A 1 -42.77 17.75 53.31
C MET A 1 -43.02 18.19 51.88
N LYS A 2 -42.05 18.92 51.30
CA LYS A 2 -42.07 19.67 50.03
C LYS A 2 -42.48 21.15 50.16
N THR A 3 -41.62 21.87 50.86
CA THR A 3 -41.50 23.33 50.80
C THR A 3 -41.08 23.72 49.38
N LYS A 4 -41.85 24.59 48.74
CA LYS A 4 -41.55 25.18 47.43
C LYS A 4 -40.30 26.05 47.57
N LEU A 5 -39.20 25.62 46.96
CA LEU A 5 -38.03 26.48 46.71
C LEU A 5 -38.29 27.21 45.39
N THR A 6 -38.88 28.41 45.46
CA THR A 6 -38.88 29.35 44.34
C THR A 6 -37.48 29.95 44.25
N LEU A 7 -36.65 29.36 43.39
CA LEU A 7 -35.37 29.92 42.99
C LEU A 7 -35.68 31.15 42.12
N SER A 8 -35.56 32.35 42.68
CA SER A 8 -35.57 33.58 41.89
C SER A 8 -34.31 33.58 41.04
N PHE A 9 -34.46 33.31 39.75
CA PHE A 9 -33.44 33.60 38.75
C PHE A 9 -33.32 35.12 38.69
N PHE A 10 -32.36 35.68 39.42
CA PHE A 10 -31.91 37.03 39.18
C PHE A 10 -31.21 36.98 37.83
N LEU A 11 -31.93 37.31 36.76
CA LEU A 11 -31.37 37.55 35.45
C LEU A 11 -30.52 38.82 35.58
N LEU A 12 -29.29 38.65 36.03
CA LEU A 12 -28.26 39.66 35.86
C LEU A 12 -28.04 39.68 34.34
N PHE A 13 -28.74 40.60 33.66
CA PHE A 13 -28.28 41.12 32.38
C PHE A 13 -26.93 41.77 32.65
N LEU A 14 -25.88 40.94 32.74
CA LEU A 14 -24.60 41.35 32.22
C LEU A 14 -24.90 41.67 30.76
N PHE A 15 -24.90 42.96 30.43
CA PHE A 15 -24.54 43.39 29.10
C PHE A 15 -23.11 42.85 28.88
N LEU A 16 -23.00 41.56 28.55
CA LEU A 16 -21.97 41.09 27.66
C LEU A 16 -22.29 41.84 26.37
N ASN A 17 -21.68 43.02 26.21
CA ASN A 17 -21.53 43.59 24.89
C ASN A 17 -20.75 42.53 24.12
N SER A 18 -21.47 41.66 23.42
CA SER A 18 -20.91 40.79 22.40
C SER A 18 -20.48 41.71 21.27
N TYR A 19 -19.23 42.15 21.34
CA TYR A 19 -18.53 42.78 20.24
C TYR A 19 -18.32 41.69 19.19
N ALA A 20 -18.59 41.95 17.90
CA ALA A 20 -18.42 40.92 16.89
C ALA A 20 -17.02 40.95 16.30
N GLU A 21 -16.69 39.81 15.73
CA GLU A 21 -15.47 39.48 15.01
C GLU A 21 -15.92 39.18 13.57
N LEU A 22 -15.12 39.51 12.55
CA LEU A 22 -15.35 38.87 11.25
C LEU A 22 -15.00 37.39 11.44
N PRO A 23 -15.96 36.45 11.36
CA PRO A 23 -15.67 35.07 11.71
C PRO A 23 -14.57 34.53 10.80
N TYR A 24 -13.53 33.99 11.41
CA TYR A 24 -12.46 33.30 10.71
C TYR A 24 -13.02 32.24 9.76
N GLY A 25 -12.54 32.22 8.52
CA GLY A 25 -13.00 31.31 7.45
C GLY A 25 -14.34 31.69 6.82
N SER A 26 -14.99 32.78 7.24
CA SER A 26 -16.22 33.26 6.57
C SER A 26 -15.91 34.01 5.28
N ASN A 27 -16.92 34.15 4.41
CA ASN A 27 -16.78 35.01 3.23
C ASN A 27 -16.82 36.49 3.64
N ALA A 28 -15.90 37.28 3.10
CA ALA A 28 -15.90 38.73 3.25
C ALA A 28 -17.17 39.32 2.66
N ALA A 29 -17.79 40.29 3.31
CA ALA A 29 -18.93 40.98 2.70
C ALA A 29 -18.46 41.89 1.55
N ASN A 30 -19.32 42.10 0.55
CA ASN A 30 -19.05 43.14 -0.43
C ASN A 30 -19.37 44.50 0.18
N TRP A 31 -18.34 45.17 0.70
CA TRP A 31 -18.48 46.50 1.31
C TRP A 31 -18.41 47.60 0.26
N THR A 32 -19.25 48.61 0.44
CA THR A 32 -19.11 49.90 -0.26
C THR A 32 -18.38 50.87 0.66
N LEU A 33 -17.14 51.22 0.31
CA LEU A 33 -16.24 52.01 1.14
C LEU A 33 -16.03 53.40 0.54
N GLN A 34 -16.14 54.45 1.35
CA GLN A 34 -15.83 55.82 0.94
C GLN A 34 -14.42 56.19 1.38
N GLN A 35 -13.56 56.51 0.43
CA GLN A 35 -12.19 56.92 0.75
C GLN A 35 -12.20 58.30 1.42
N VAL A 36 -11.46 58.43 2.51
CA VAL A 36 -11.23 59.72 3.16
C VAL A 36 -10.17 60.49 2.35
N PRO A 37 -10.42 61.77 2.00
CA PRO A 37 -9.44 62.56 1.25
C PRO A 37 -8.09 62.68 1.98
N PRO A 38 -6.98 62.82 1.23
CA PRO A 38 -5.66 63.09 1.81
C PRO A 38 -5.69 64.31 2.75
N GLY A 39 -5.02 64.20 3.90
CA GLY A 39 -5.03 65.25 4.93
C GLY A 39 -6.35 65.41 5.68
N CYS A 40 -7.33 64.53 5.41
CA CYS A 40 -8.59 64.42 6.14
C CYS A 40 -9.50 65.64 6.07
N ASP A 41 -9.34 66.46 5.03
CA ASP A 41 -10.20 67.61 4.77
C ASP A 41 -11.53 67.20 4.14
N VAL A 42 -12.39 66.59 4.96
CA VAL A 42 -13.76 66.23 4.55
C VAL A 42 -14.66 67.45 4.32
N SER A 43 -14.20 68.67 4.63
CA SER A 43 -14.97 69.90 4.36
C SER A 43 -15.02 70.26 2.88
N GLY A 44 -14.04 69.76 2.10
CA GLY A 44 -14.00 69.85 0.64
C GLY A 44 -14.81 68.77 -0.09
N GLY A 45 -15.45 67.84 0.64
CA GLY A 45 -16.15 66.68 0.08
C GLY A 45 -15.38 65.37 0.32
N TRP A 46 -16.00 64.24 -0.04
CA TRP A 46 -15.44 62.90 0.15
C TRP A 46 -14.65 62.43 -1.08
N GLY A 47 -13.71 61.49 -0.87
CA GLY A 47 -13.00 60.80 -1.94
C GLY A 47 -13.88 59.79 -2.70
N PRO A 48 -13.31 59.04 -3.65
CA PRO A 48 -14.07 58.07 -4.43
C PRO A 48 -14.67 56.97 -3.55
N THR A 49 -15.78 56.41 -4.03
CA THR A 49 -16.40 55.21 -3.47
C THR A 49 -15.82 53.97 -4.14
N TRP A 50 -15.54 52.94 -3.34
CA TRP A 50 -14.98 51.66 -3.75
C TRP A 50 -16.00 50.55 -3.48
N ASP A 51 -16.21 49.67 -4.45
CA ASP A 51 -16.86 48.37 -4.28
C ASP A 51 -15.78 47.33 -3.97
N PHE A 52 -15.81 46.77 -2.77
CA PHE A 52 -14.72 45.92 -2.29
C PHE A 52 -14.51 44.69 -3.16
N TYR A 53 -15.55 44.12 -3.75
CA TYR A 53 -15.37 43.02 -4.69
C TYR A 53 -14.84 43.54 -6.03
N ALA A 54 -15.58 44.42 -6.70
CA ALA A 54 -15.30 44.80 -8.08
C ALA A 54 -13.96 45.57 -8.24
N ASP A 55 -13.59 46.38 -7.24
CA ASP A 55 -12.40 47.23 -7.29
C ASP A 55 -11.17 46.60 -6.62
N VAL A 56 -11.33 45.48 -5.89
CA VAL A 56 -10.24 44.82 -5.14
C VAL A 56 -10.15 43.33 -5.46
N LEU A 57 -11.07 42.52 -4.93
CA LEU A 57 -10.95 41.06 -4.98
C LEU A 57 -11.09 40.53 -6.41
N ASP A 58 -12.06 41.02 -7.18
CA ASP A 58 -12.29 40.62 -8.57
C ASP A 58 -11.20 41.14 -9.52
N GLN A 59 -10.35 42.08 -9.07
CA GLN A 59 -9.14 42.52 -9.77
C GLN A 59 -7.92 41.64 -9.43
N GLY A 60 -8.07 40.65 -8.55
CA GLY A 60 -7.00 39.76 -8.12
C GLY A 60 -6.11 40.31 -7.01
N TYR A 61 -6.51 41.38 -6.31
CA TYR A 61 -5.74 41.90 -5.18
C TYR A 61 -6.23 41.29 -3.88
N ASP A 62 -5.31 40.68 -3.13
CA ASP A 62 -5.58 40.33 -1.74
C ASP A 62 -5.75 41.61 -0.91
N ALA A 63 -6.56 41.54 0.13
CA ALA A 63 -6.86 42.70 0.96
C ALA A 63 -6.46 42.46 2.40
N VAL A 64 -5.85 43.47 3.02
CA VAL A 64 -5.59 43.51 4.45
C VAL A 64 -6.44 44.63 5.05
N ILE A 65 -7.26 44.29 6.05
CA ILE A 65 -8.22 45.19 6.66
C ILE A 65 -7.94 45.33 8.16
N ASP A 66 -7.80 46.56 8.65
CA ASP A 66 -7.89 46.90 10.07
C ASP A 66 -9.23 47.59 10.32
N PHE A 67 -10.09 46.97 11.13
CA PHE A 67 -11.26 47.63 11.68
C PHE A 67 -10.89 48.30 13.01
N SER A 68 -10.99 49.63 13.04
CA SER A 68 -10.59 50.42 14.20
C SER A 68 -11.65 51.47 14.56
N ALA A 69 -11.66 51.88 15.82
CA ALA A 69 -12.49 52.96 16.35
C ALA A 69 -11.65 54.01 17.09
N VAL A 70 -11.94 55.30 16.91
CA VAL A 70 -11.16 56.39 17.57
C VAL A 70 -11.31 56.40 19.11
N TRP A 71 -12.34 55.75 19.66
CA TRP A 71 -12.71 55.81 21.08
C TRP A 71 -12.40 54.54 21.91
N CYS A 72 -11.53 53.66 21.43
CA CYS A 72 -11.08 52.52 22.22
C CYS A 72 -10.01 52.94 23.26
N GLY A 73 -10.40 53.05 24.54
CA GLY A 73 -9.61 53.59 25.67
C GLY A 73 -8.07 53.40 25.65
N PRO A 74 -7.47 52.48 26.43
CA PRO A 74 -5.99 52.28 26.45
C PRO A 74 -5.41 51.66 25.16
N CYS A 75 -6.19 51.61 24.07
CA CYS A 75 -5.85 50.93 22.82
C CYS A 75 -4.92 51.78 21.91
N TRP A 76 -4.53 52.99 22.34
CA TRP A 76 -3.63 53.90 21.60
C TRP A 76 -2.26 53.30 21.24
N SER A 77 -1.84 52.24 21.92
CA SER A 77 -0.59 51.51 21.64
C SER A 77 -0.75 50.41 20.59
N TYR A 78 -1.97 50.14 20.13
CA TYR A 78 -2.34 48.87 19.48
C TYR A 78 -2.89 49.03 18.06
N HIS A 79 -3.10 50.25 17.54
CA HIS A 79 -3.50 50.37 16.15
C HIS A 79 -2.40 49.82 15.24
N ASN A 80 -2.75 48.96 14.28
CA ASN A 80 -1.79 48.30 13.41
C ASN A 80 -1.24 49.25 12.33
N THR A 81 -1.26 50.56 12.55
CA THR A 81 -0.89 51.57 11.54
C THR A 81 0.55 51.42 11.07
N GLY A 82 1.48 51.10 11.97
CA GLY A 82 2.86 50.80 11.57
C GLY A 82 2.98 49.55 10.68
N THR A 83 2.14 48.56 10.93
CA THR A 83 2.01 47.37 10.09
C THR A 83 1.43 47.71 8.74
N LEU A 84 0.30 48.43 8.71
CA LEU A 84 -0.37 48.85 7.50
C LEU A 84 0.55 49.70 6.62
N GLU A 85 1.32 50.60 7.21
CA GLU A 85 2.33 51.39 6.52
C GLU A 85 3.43 50.50 5.90
N THR A 86 3.90 49.49 6.64
CA THR A 86 4.88 48.53 6.13
C THR A 86 4.31 47.70 4.97
N LEU A 87 3.08 47.21 5.13
CA LEU A 87 2.36 46.45 4.11
C LEU A 87 2.12 47.26 2.84
N TRP A 88 1.70 48.51 3.01
CA TRP A 88 1.49 49.43 1.91
C TRP A 88 2.78 49.69 1.14
N ASN A 89 3.86 50.00 1.85
CA ASN A 89 5.14 50.33 1.24
C ASN A 89 5.82 49.12 0.56
N ASN A 90 5.65 47.92 1.10
CA ASN A 90 6.28 46.72 0.55
C ASN A 90 5.43 46.02 -0.52
N TYR A 91 4.11 45.93 -0.32
CA TYR A 91 3.21 45.08 -1.12
C TYR A 91 2.00 45.83 -1.69
N GLY A 92 1.70 47.02 -1.16
CA GLY A 92 0.68 47.90 -1.71
C GLY A 92 1.14 48.58 -3.01
N PRO A 93 0.38 49.56 -3.51
CA PRO A 93 0.67 50.28 -4.76
C PRO A 93 2.05 50.94 -4.84
N ASP A 94 2.66 51.28 -3.71
CA ASP A 94 4.01 51.87 -3.64
C ASP A 94 5.13 50.82 -3.60
N GLY A 95 4.78 49.54 -3.42
CA GLY A 95 5.68 48.39 -3.42
C GLY A 95 5.38 47.45 -4.60
N ASP A 96 5.26 46.15 -4.32
CA ASP A 96 5.04 45.11 -5.35
C ASP A 96 3.59 45.07 -5.91
N ASN A 97 2.68 45.88 -5.35
CA ASN A 97 1.31 46.07 -5.83
C ASN A 97 0.46 44.78 -5.87
N THR A 98 0.73 43.83 -4.97
CA THR A 98 -0.01 42.56 -4.85
C THR A 98 -1.20 42.64 -3.89
N ILE A 99 -1.17 43.57 -2.94
CA ILE A 99 -2.25 43.72 -1.95
C ILE A 99 -2.89 45.11 -1.98
N ARG A 100 -4.03 45.23 -1.31
CA ARG A 100 -4.65 46.50 -0.93
C ARG A 100 -4.82 46.56 0.58
N VAL A 101 -4.46 47.72 1.14
CA VAL A 101 -4.54 47.97 2.58
C VAL A 101 -5.74 48.86 2.87
N PHE A 102 -6.59 48.43 3.80
CA PHE A 102 -7.77 49.14 4.24
C PHE A 102 -7.71 49.37 5.74
N TYR A 103 -7.55 50.63 6.15
CA TYR A 103 -7.96 51.03 7.49
C TYR A 103 -9.40 51.51 7.42
N ILE A 104 -10.31 50.86 8.15
CA ILE A 104 -11.74 51.17 8.14
C ILE A 104 -12.13 51.71 9.52
N GLU A 105 -12.55 52.98 9.55
CA GLU A 105 -13.12 53.58 10.75
C GLU A 105 -14.55 53.08 10.95
N ALA A 106 -14.78 52.41 12.07
CA ALA A 106 -16.03 51.70 12.34
C ALA A 106 -16.96 52.40 13.33
N ASP A 107 -16.51 53.42 14.06
CA ASP A 107 -17.35 54.15 15.00
C ASP A 107 -17.98 55.40 14.36
N CYS A 108 -19.26 55.31 14.04
CA CYS A 108 -20.06 56.44 13.53
C CYS A 108 -20.28 57.58 14.52
N GLY A 109 -19.99 57.37 15.81
CA GLY A 109 -20.10 58.40 16.85
C GLY A 109 -18.91 59.36 16.87
N THR A 110 -17.78 58.99 16.25
CA THR A 110 -16.57 59.80 16.18
C THR A 110 -16.44 60.50 14.82
N ASN A 111 -16.07 61.77 14.85
CA ASN A 111 -15.82 62.53 13.63
C ASN A 111 -14.53 62.00 13.00
N VAL A 112 -14.54 61.60 11.72
CA VAL A 112 -13.34 61.17 10.97
C VAL A 112 -12.21 62.20 11.06
N GLN A 113 -12.54 63.49 11.25
CA GLN A 113 -11.54 64.55 11.52
C GLN A 113 -10.72 64.30 12.81
N CYS A 114 -11.25 63.53 13.77
CA CYS A 114 -10.53 63.17 14.99
C CYS A 114 -9.40 62.17 14.80
N LEU A 115 -9.41 61.39 13.72
CA LEU A 115 -8.28 60.53 13.37
C LEU A 115 -7.04 61.34 12.97
N CYS A 116 -7.23 62.59 12.60
CA CYS A 116 -6.25 63.40 11.87
C CYS A 116 -5.82 64.70 12.55
N GLY A 117 -6.37 65.04 13.71
CA GLY A 117 -5.90 66.19 14.47
C GLY A 117 -6.95 66.90 15.32
N SER A 118 -6.47 67.81 16.16
CA SER A 118 -7.23 68.49 17.21
C SER A 118 -8.30 69.48 16.75
N SER A 119 -8.49 69.74 15.46
CA SER A 119 -9.38 70.82 14.97
C SER A 119 -10.87 70.47 14.94
N GLY A 120 -11.27 69.26 15.32
CA GLY A 120 -12.68 68.83 15.30
C GLY A 120 -13.12 67.95 16.48
N CYS A 121 -12.26 67.72 17.46
CA CYS A 121 -12.56 66.80 18.57
C CYS A 121 -13.22 67.50 19.75
N ASN A 122 -14.19 66.81 20.36
CA ASN A 122 -14.71 67.19 21.68
C ASN A 122 -13.60 67.03 22.73
N SER A 123 -12.84 68.12 22.95
CA SER A 123 -12.02 68.55 24.10
C SER A 123 -11.30 67.57 25.05
N SER A 124 -11.19 66.27 24.76
CA SER A 124 -10.34 65.34 25.52
C SER A 124 -9.67 64.24 24.67
N THR A 125 -10.02 64.12 23.39
CA THR A 125 -9.42 63.14 22.47
C THR A 125 -8.23 63.75 21.73
N GLN A 126 -7.03 63.21 21.99
CA GLN A 126 -5.84 63.45 21.17
C GLN A 126 -5.81 62.43 20.03
N GLY A 127 -5.60 62.89 18.80
CA GLY A 127 -5.22 62.00 17.71
C GLY A 127 -4.64 62.76 16.53
N ASN A 128 -3.39 62.46 16.18
CA ASN A 128 -2.70 62.90 14.96
C ASN A 128 -2.13 61.66 14.24
N TRP A 129 -2.86 60.54 14.32
CA TRP A 129 -2.35 59.19 14.04
C TRP A 129 -2.31 58.90 12.54
N MET A 130 -3.36 59.31 11.83
CA MET A 130 -3.52 59.10 10.39
C MET A 130 -3.18 60.34 9.56
N ALA A 131 -2.85 61.46 10.22
CA ALA A 131 -2.65 62.77 9.59
C ALA A 131 -1.55 62.79 8.51
N ASN A 132 -0.68 61.77 8.47
CA ASN A 132 0.39 61.64 7.49
C ASN A 132 0.63 60.17 7.07
N ALA A 133 -0.38 59.30 7.18
CA ALA A 133 -0.25 57.93 6.68
C ALA A 133 -0.11 57.94 5.15
N SER A 134 0.76 57.08 4.61
CA SER A 134 0.96 56.98 3.15
C SER A 134 -0.14 56.15 2.48
N PHE A 135 -0.82 55.31 3.26
CA PHE A 135 -1.93 54.47 2.81
C PHE A 135 -3.30 55.14 2.95
N PRO A 136 -4.28 54.81 2.09
CA PRO A 136 -5.63 55.31 2.18
C PRO A 136 -6.36 54.70 3.37
N PHE A 137 -7.26 55.48 3.96
CA PHE A 137 -8.19 54.99 4.96
C PHE A 137 -9.62 55.36 4.55
N PHE A 138 -10.54 54.55 5.03
CA PHE A 138 -11.89 54.47 4.52
C PHE A 138 -12.89 54.63 5.65
N SER A 139 -14.05 55.16 5.28
CA SER A 139 -15.23 55.27 6.12
C SER A 139 -16.39 54.56 5.40
N PRO A 140 -17.39 54.04 6.12
CA PRO A 140 -18.68 53.72 5.52
C PRO A 140 -19.19 54.91 4.68
N SER A 141 -19.83 54.64 3.54
CA SER A 141 -20.39 55.70 2.70
C SER A 141 -21.57 56.39 3.40
N GLY A 142 -21.44 57.68 3.71
CA GLY A 142 -22.45 58.46 4.43
C GLY A 142 -22.40 58.28 5.95
N SER A 143 -23.28 58.97 6.69
CA SER A 143 -23.32 58.95 8.16
C SER A 143 -23.88 57.65 8.76
N ASP A 144 -23.92 56.55 7.99
CA ASP A 144 -24.56 55.30 8.38
C ASP A 144 -23.56 54.13 8.31
N CYS A 145 -23.15 53.65 9.49
CA CYS A 145 -22.23 52.51 9.65
C CYS A 145 -22.88 51.18 9.29
N SER A 146 -24.20 51.14 9.06
CA SER A 146 -24.95 49.91 8.78
C SER A 146 -24.44 49.11 7.59
N THR A 147 -23.71 49.74 6.65
CA THR A 147 -23.16 49.11 5.43
C THR A 147 -21.86 48.36 5.67
N VAL A 148 -21.03 48.82 6.60
CA VAL A 148 -19.79 48.15 7.04
C VAL A 148 -20.11 47.12 8.12
N THR A 149 -21.09 47.42 8.98
CA THR A 149 -21.55 46.55 10.05
C THR A 149 -22.72 45.65 9.64
N ALA A 150 -23.10 45.61 8.36
CA ALA A 150 -24.17 44.75 7.88
C ALA A 150 -23.77 43.30 8.19
N ASN A 151 -24.37 42.74 9.24
CA ASN A 151 -24.11 41.40 9.79
C ASN A 151 -22.87 41.22 10.69
N TYR A 152 -22.09 42.27 10.95
CA TYR A 152 -20.88 42.21 11.80
C TYR A 152 -20.79 43.43 12.72
N ALA A 153 -20.59 43.26 14.02
CA ALA A 153 -20.18 44.35 14.91
C ALA A 153 -18.64 44.47 14.93
N VAL A 154 -18.11 45.66 15.18
CA VAL A 154 -16.66 45.89 15.19
C VAL A 154 -16.10 45.79 16.61
N SER A 155 -15.00 45.04 16.75
CA SER A 155 -14.25 44.92 18.00
C SER A 155 -13.66 46.27 18.43
N TYR A 156 -13.63 46.53 19.74
CA TYR A 156 -12.90 47.68 20.30
C TYR A 156 -11.38 47.48 20.27
N TYR A 157 -10.92 46.26 19.99
CA TYR A 157 -9.51 45.96 19.78
C TYR A 157 -9.21 46.00 18.29
N PRO A 158 -8.20 46.77 17.87
CA PRO A 158 -7.76 46.79 16.47
C PRO A 158 -7.25 45.39 16.12
N THR A 159 -7.89 44.76 15.15
CA THR A 159 -7.57 43.41 14.66
C THR A 159 -7.36 43.50 13.16
N LEU A 160 -6.25 42.96 12.69
CA LEU A 160 -6.00 42.81 11.26
C LEU A 160 -6.73 41.57 10.74
N TYR A 161 -7.28 41.71 9.55
CA TYR A 161 -7.85 40.63 8.77
C TYR A 161 -7.19 40.60 7.40
N ALA A 162 -6.89 39.41 6.89
CA ALA A 162 -6.47 39.21 5.51
C ALA A 162 -7.61 38.54 4.73
N ILE A 163 -7.76 38.90 3.46
CA ILE A 163 -8.79 38.36 2.58
C ILE A 163 -8.12 38.00 1.26
N ASN A 164 -8.24 36.74 0.89
CA ASN A 164 -7.74 36.25 -0.39
C ASN A 164 -8.70 36.64 -1.53
N ALA A 165 -8.15 37.12 -2.64
CA ALA A 165 -8.92 37.59 -3.80
C ALA A 165 -9.71 36.47 -4.49
N GLU A 166 -9.12 35.27 -4.60
CA GLU A 166 -9.69 34.13 -5.31
C GLU A 166 -10.91 33.55 -4.58
N HIS A 167 -10.79 33.36 -3.27
CA HIS A 167 -11.82 32.68 -2.47
C HIS A 167 -12.70 33.64 -1.65
N LYS A 168 -12.29 34.91 -1.52
CA LYS A 168 -13.00 35.94 -0.74
C LYS A 168 -13.18 35.57 0.73
N THR A 169 -12.32 34.68 1.25
CA THR A 169 -12.39 34.18 2.64
C THR A 169 -11.63 35.11 3.58
N VAL A 170 -12.18 35.30 4.80
CA VAL A 170 -11.62 36.17 5.84
C VAL A 170 -10.72 35.38 6.78
N TRP A 171 -9.55 35.94 7.06
CA TRP A 171 -8.56 35.40 7.97
C TRP A 171 -8.25 36.42 9.05
N GLU A 172 -8.55 36.09 10.31
CA GLU A 172 -8.16 36.92 11.43
C GLU A 172 -6.65 36.76 11.71
N VAL A 173 -5.91 37.86 11.60
CA VAL A 173 -4.47 37.94 11.88
C VAL A 173 -4.22 38.34 13.33
N GLY A 174 -5.19 38.97 13.99
CA GLY A 174 -5.07 39.45 15.37
C GLY A 174 -4.37 40.82 15.45
N GLN A 175 -3.78 41.10 16.61
CA GLN A 175 -2.88 42.23 16.81
C GLN A 175 -1.45 41.81 16.52
N ALA A 176 -0.72 42.57 15.71
CA ALA A 176 0.67 42.21 15.45
C ALA A 176 1.62 43.42 15.60
N THR A 177 2.90 43.16 15.90
CA THR A 177 3.95 44.16 16.23
C THR A 177 5.14 44.06 15.28
N VAL A 178 5.61 45.14 14.61
CA VAL A 178 6.40 45.27 13.32
C VAL A 178 7.36 44.11 12.86
N SER A 179 7.67 43.10 13.66
CA SER A 179 8.34 41.84 13.33
C SER A 179 7.40 40.62 13.33
N GLY A 180 7.43 39.77 12.29
CA GLY A 180 6.84 38.41 12.29
C GLY A 180 5.70 38.13 11.31
N TRP A 181 5.26 39.10 10.50
CA TRP A 181 4.17 38.95 9.51
C TRP A 181 4.61 38.47 8.13
N GLU A 182 5.89 38.65 7.76
CA GLU A 182 6.38 38.23 6.44
C GLU A 182 6.32 36.71 6.27
N SER A 183 6.47 35.93 7.35
CA SER A 183 6.23 34.48 7.30
C SER A 183 4.74 34.12 7.15
N TRP A 184 3.81 35.02 7.51
CA TRP A 184 2.36 34.78 7.46
C TRP A 184 1.70 35.17 6.15
N LEU A 185 2.17 36.24 5.50
CA LEU A 185 1.73 36.61 4.15
C LEU A 185 2.35 35.71 3.07
N PHE A 186 3.38 34.92 3.39
CA PHE A 186 4.16 34.20 2.38
C PHE A 186 4.50 32.74 2.73
N GLU A 187 4.01 32.18 3.84
CA GLU A 187 3.80 30.72 3.91
C GLU A 187 2.72 30.42 2.87
N SER A 188 3.18 29.90 1.73
CA SER A 188 2.58 30.08 0.42
C SER A 188 1.07 29.85 0.39
N PHE A 189 0.34 30.91 0.02
CA PHE A 189 -1.10 30.90 -0.26
C PHE A 189 -1.53 29.87 -1.31
N THR A 190 -0.60 29.34 -2.10
CA THR A 190 -0.86 28.30 -3.09
C THR A 190 -0.52 26.94 -2.52
N LEU A 191 -1.55 26.16 -2.18
CA LEU A 191 -1.40 24.72 -2.01
C LEU A 191 -1.10 24.12 -3.40
N GLU A 192 0.02 23.44 -3.51
CA GLU A 192 0.44 22.75 -4.74
C GLU A 192 0.84 21.32 -4.40
N ALA A 193 0.57 20.39 -5.31
CA ALA A 193 0.99 19.00 -5.21
C ALA A 193 1.46 18.50 -6.58
N ILE A 194 2.65 17.92 -6.59
CA ILE A 194 3.25 17.32 -7.79
C ILE A 194 3.37 15.81 -7.56
N PRO A 195 2.67 14.97 -8.34
CA PRO A 195 2.77 13.53 -8.20
C PRO A 195 4.04 12.98 -8.89
N THR A 196 4.67 12.02 -8.23
CA THR A 196 5.66 11.10 -8.82
C THR A 196 5.05 9.71 -8.83
N VAL A 197 4.97 9.09 -10.01
CA VAL A 197 4.30 7.81 -10.20
C VAL A 197 5.32 6.69 -10.36
N THR A 198 5.09 5.60 -9.65
CA THR A 198 5.70 4.27 -9.88
C THR A 198 4.63 3.36 -10.47
N ASN A 199 4.92 2.73 -11.61
CA ASN A 199 4.00 1.86 -12.33
C ASN A 199 3.94 0.46 -11.71
N ASP A 200 2.81 -0.24 -11.87
CA ASP A 200 2.67 -1.66 -11.52
C ASP A 200 3.15 -2.54 -12.68
N ILE A 201 4.45 -2.76 -12.76
CA ILE A 201 5.06 -3.48 -13.89
C ILE A 201 4.57 -4.94 -13.93
N CYS A 202 4.50 -5.61 -12.78
CA CYS A 202 4.27 -7.05 -12.72
C CYS A 202 2.81 -7.47 -12.55
N GLY A 203 1.87 -6.52 -12.57
CA GLY A 203 0.44 -6.82 -12.38
C GLY A 203 0.12 -7.38 -10.98
N VAL A 204 0.96 -7.06 -10.00
CA VAL A 204 0.82 -7.51 -8.60
C VAL A 204 0.44 -6.36 -7.67
N ASN A 205 -0.11 -5.28 -8.25
CA ASN A 205 -0.46 -4.04 -7.59
C ASN A 205 0.74 -3.43 -6.87
N GLU A 206 1.88 -3.25 -7.53
CA GLU A 206 3.06 -2.60 -6.94
C GLU A 206 3.14 -1.10 -7.24
N GLY A 207 2.14 -0.55 -7.93
CA GLY A 207 2.08 0.85 -8.26
C GLY A 207 2.09 1.76 -7.02
N ALA A 208 2.62 2.96 -7.17
CA ALA A 208 2.66 3.95 -6.10
C ALA A 208 2.54 5.37 -6.64
N ILE A 209 1.95 6.25 -5.84
CA ILE A 209 1.93 7.69 -6.11
C ILE A 209 2.48 8.40 -4.87
N GLU A 210 3.60 9.09 -5.05
CA GLU A 210 4.21 9.93 -4.03
C GLU A 210 3.96 11.40 -4.37
N LEU A 211 3.42 12.17 -3.43
CA LEU A 211 3.13 13.58 -3.62
C LEU A 211 4.22 14.46 -3.03
N ALA A 212 4.81 15.33 -3.84
CA ALA A 212 5.57 16.48 -3.36
C ALA A 212 4.59 17.65 -3.14
N VAL A 213 4.19 17.87 -1.88
CA VAL A 213 3.21 18.89 -1.48
C VAL A 213 3.91 20.10 -0.90
N SER A 214 3.47 21.31 -1.28
CA SER A 214 3.94 22.58 -0.71
C SER A 214 2.79 23.55 -0.52
N GLY A 215 2.91 24.42 0.49
CA GLY A 215 1.85 25.36 0.85
C GLY A 215 0.71 24.74 1.64
N GLY A 216 -0.42 25.46 1.69
CA GLY A 216 -1.54 25.14 2.57
C GLY A 216 -1.27 25.49 4.04
N HIS A 217 -2.32 25.55 4.84
CA HIS A 217 -2.23 25.91 6.25
C HIS A 217 -2.56 24.75 7.19
N GLY A 218 -1.72 24.58 8.22
CA GLY A 218 -1.92 23.57 9.24
C GLY A 218 -1.72 22.15 8.72
N ASP A 219 -2.36 21.20 9.39
CA ASP A 219 -2.32 19.80 8.96
C ASP A 219 -3.14 19.65 7.66
N LEU A 220 -2.58 18.94 6.68
CA LEU A 220 -3.24 18.64 5.41
C LEU A 220 -3.98 17.29 5.51
N GLU A 221 -5.22 17.27 5.03
CA GLU A 221 -6.05 16.09 4.85
C GLU A 221 -6.03 15.65 3.38
N TYR A 222 -5.91 14.35 3.14
CA TYR A 222 -5.88 13.75 1.81
C TYR A 222 -7.11 12.87 1.63
N LEU A 223 -7.72 12.91 0.45
CA LEU A 223 -8.78 11.99 0.06
C LEU A 223 -8.56 11.54 -1.38
N TRP A 224 -8.09 10.32 -1.52
CA TRP A 224 -7.88 9.69 -2.82
C TRP A 224 -9.18 9.11 -3.39
N SER A 225 -9.26 8.97 -4.71
CA SER A 225 -10.40 8.37 -5.42
C SER A 225 -10.68 6.92 -5.00
N ASN A 226 -9.67 6.20 -4.50
CA ASN A 226 -9.77 4.87 -3.91
C ASN A 226 -10.14 4.87 -2.40
N GLY A 227 -10.26 6.04 -1.78
CA GLY A 227 -10.63 6.21 -0.37
C GLY A 227 -9.47 6.22 0.62
N GLU A 228 -8.22 6.15 0.17
CA GLU A 228 -7.05 6.31 1.04
C GLU A 228 -6.92 7.77 1.55
N GLU A 229 -6.34 7.93 2.74
CA GLU A 229 -6.22 9.23 3.44
C GLU A 229 -4.76 9.65 3.70
N SER A 230 -3.79 8.89 3.20
CA SER A 230 -2.37 9.18 3.35
C SER A 230 -1.85 10.09 2.22
N GLN A 231 -0.79 10.87 2.48
CA GLN A 231 -0.16 11.72 1.45
C GLN A 231 0.37 10.90 0.28
N ASN A 232 1.02 9.77 0.57
CA ASN A 232 1.57 8.86 -0.43
C ASN A 232 0.82 7.53 -0.34
N VAL A 233 0.41 7.02 -1.49
CA VAL A 233 -0.33 5.76 -1.61
C VAL A 233 0.51 4.72 -2.35
N TYR A 234 0.41 3.48 -1.91
CA TYR A 234 1.20 2.35 -2.40
C TYR A 234 0.28 1.14 -2.62
N ASN A 235 0.84 0.14 -3.29
CA ASN A 235 0.16 -1.09 -3.67
C ASN A 235 -1.05 -0.85 -4.60
N LEU A 236 -0.87 0.04 -5.57
CA LEU A 236 -1.92 0.45 -6.50
C LEU A 236 -1.94 -0.46 -7.72
N ALA A 237 -3.16 -0.80 -8.13
CA ALA A 237 -3.42 -1.43 -9.43
C ALA A 237 -3.21 -0.41 -10.56
N PRO A 238 -3.06 -0.86 -11.82
CA PRO A 238 -3.13 0.02 -12.97
C PRO A 238 -4.48 0.76 -13.01
N GLY A 239 -4.45 2.06 -13.30
CA GLY A 239 -5.65 2.88 -13.33
C GLY A 239 -5.39 4.38 -13.17
N PHE A 240 -6.48 5.13 -13.14
CA PHE A 240 -6.47 6.57 -12.91
C PHE A 240 -6.85 6.88 -11.46
N TYR A 241 -6.05 7.74 -10.84
CA TYR A 241 -6.21 8.18 -9.48
C TYR A 241 -6.37 9.68 -9.42
N ASP A 242 -7.27 10.13 -8.53
CA ASP A 242 -7.45 11.52 -8.19
C ASP A 242 -7.20 11.70 -6.70
N VAL A 243 -6.71 12.87 -6.29
CA VAL A 243 -6.58 13.23 -4.88
C VAL A 243 -7.13 14.62 -4.64
N THR A 244 -7.95 14.76 -3.60
CA THR A 244 -8.33 16.04 -3.02
C THR A 244 -7.46 16.27 -1.80
N ILE A 245 -6.74 17.40 -1.76
CA ILE A 245 -5.90 17.79 -0.62
C ILE A 245 -6.55 19.02 -0.01
N THR A 246 -6.92 18.92 1.27
CA THR A 246 -7.61 19.97 2.01
C THR A 246 -6.75 20.43 3.16
N ASP A 247 -6.60 21.74 3.32
CA ASP A 247 -5.90 22.30 4.47
C ASP A 247 -6.82 22.43 5.69
N ALA A 248 -6.26 22.78 6.86
CA ALA A 248 -7.02 22.88 8.10
C ALA A 248 -8.11 23.98 8.08
N ASN A 249 -8.10 24.86 7.08
CA ASN A 249 -9.06 25.95 6.90
C ASN A 249 -10.12 25.65 5.83
N GLY A 250 -10.07 24.47 5.22
CA GLY A 250 -11.01 24.01 4.21
C GLY A 250 -10.70 24.48 2.79
N TYR A 251 -9.54 25.11 2.56
CA TYR A 251 -9.06 25.30 1.19
C TYR A 251 -8.60 23.97 0.62
N PHE A 252 -8.93 23.67 -0.63
CA PHE A 252 -8.54 22.41 -1.24
C PHE A 252 -8.12 22.57 -2.70
N ILE A 253 -7.19 21.71 -3.11
CA ILE A 253 -6.86 21.47 -4.51
C ILE A 253 -7.26 20.05 -4.91
N LYS A 254 -7.38 19.84 -6.22
CA LYS A 254 -7.52 18.51 -6.81
C LYS A 254 -6.40 18.27 -7.80
N VAL A 255 -5.78 17.11 -7.70
CA VAL A 255 -4.91 16.57 -8.74
C VAL A 255 -5.66 15.39 -9.35
N GLU A 256 -6.00 15.50 -10.62
CA GLU A 256 -6.85 14.55 -11.35
C GLU A 256 -6.06 13.83 -12.44
N ASP A 257 -6.58 12.69 -12.89
CA ASP A 257 -6.05 11.89 -14.00
C ASP A 257 -4.59 11.41 -13.80
N ILE A 258 -4.20 11.09 -12.56
CA ILE A 258 -2.88 10.50 -12.28
C ILE A 258 -2.89 9.05 -12.75
N GLU A 259 -2.23 8.77 -13.86
CA GLU A 259 -2.19 7.44 -14.46
C GLU A 259 -1.07 6.58 -13.84
N VAL A 260 -1.47 5.51 -13.14
CA VAL A 260 -0.59 4.37 -12.83
C VAL A 260 -0.74 3.40 -13.98
N THR A 261 0.30 3.28 -14.81
CA THR A 261 0.32 2.27 -15.87
C THR A 261 0.84 0.94 -15.34
N GLY A 262 0.57 -0.14 -16.05
CA GLY A 262 1.05 -1.45 -15.68
C GLY A 262 0.57 -2.52 -16.65
N ASN A 263 0.97 -3.76 -16.38
CA ASN A 263 0.46 -4.90 -17.10
C ASN A 263 -0.77 -5.46 -16.39
N ASP A 264 -1.95 -5.34 -17.01
CA ASP A 264 -3.19 -5.94 -16.51
C ASP A 264 -3.21 -7.48 -16.65
N ASP A 265 -2.21 -8.07 -17.33
CA ASP A 265 -2.07 -9.50 -17.59
C ASP A 265 -0.83 -10.04 -16.83
N PRO A 266 -0.97 -10.51 -15.58
CA PRO A 266 0.16 -10.93 -14.75
C PRO A 266 0.87 -12.15 -15.34
N LEU A 267 2.19 -12.28 -15.10
CA LEU A 267 2.95 -13.46 -15.53
C LEU A 267 2.42 -14.73 -14.87
N THR A 268 1.96 -15.70 -15.67
CA THR A 268 1.34 -16.94 -15.21
C THR A 268 1.89 -18.17 -15.92
N VAL A 269 1.88 -19.29 -15.19
CA VAL A 269 2.10 -20.63 -15.73
C VAL A 269 0.74 -21.33 -15.75
N GLU A 270 0.18 -21.62 -16.94
CA GLU A 270 -1.23 -22.01 -17.09
C GLU A 270 -1.46 -23.49 -17.39
N GLU A 271 -0.68 -24.07 -18.29
CA GLU A 271 -0.77 -25.49 -18.67
C GLU A 271 0.46 -26.22 -18.14
N VAL A 272 0.25 -27.38 -17.52
CA VAL A 272 1.33 -28.19 -16.95
C VAL A 272 1.01 -29.65 -17.25
N GLU A 273 1.82 -30.29 -18.08
CA GLU A 273 1.81 -31.74 -18.28
C GLU A 273 3.04 -32.35 -17.59
N ILE A 274 2.78 -33.24 -16.62
CA ILE A 274 3.84 -33.98 -15.92
C ILE A 274 3.75 -35.44 -16.36
N VAL A 275 4.86 -35.97 -16.85
CA VAL A 275 5.05 -37.39 -17.10
C VAL A 275 5.88 -37.96 -15.96
N ASP A 276 5.32 -38.95 -15.27
CA ASP A 276 5.98 -39.68 -14.19
C ASP A 276 6.92 -40.78 -14.72
N ASN A 277 7.81 -41.24 -13.84
CA ASN A 277 8.73 -42.33 -14.10
C ASN A 277 8.00 -43.67 -14.16
N LEU A 278 8.38 -44.54 -15.10
CA LEU A 278 7.73 -45.85 -15.25
C LEU A 278 8.25 -46.85 -14.22
N CYS A 279 9.55 -46.81 -13.95
CA CYS A 279 10.25 -47.70 -13.03
C CYS A 279 10.92 -46.89 -11.93
N TYR A 280 11.09 -47.53 -10.77
CA TYR A 280 11.89 -46.96 -9.70
C TYR A 280 13.32 -46.66 -10.17
N GLY A 281 13.79 -45.44 -9.91
CA GLY A 281 15.14 -45.01 -10.24
C GLY A 281 15.41 -44.77 -11.72
N ASP A 282 14.39 -44.82 -12.59
CA ASP A 282 14.54 -44.34 -13.95
C ASP A 282 14.53 -42.81 -14.01
N SER A 283 14.83 -42.28 -15.19
CA SER A 283 14.80 -40.86 -15.50
C SER A 283 13.91 -40.60 -16.72
N TYR A 284 12.72 -41.20 -16.81
CA TYR A 284 11.83 -41.03 -17.97
C TYR A 284 10.97 -39.76 -17.88
N GLY A 285 10.81 -39.21 -16.69
CA GLY A 285 9.86 -38.14 -16.42
C GLY A 285 10.14 -36.85 -17.17
N SER A 286 9.10 -36.05 -17.30
CA SER A 286 9.17 -34.73 -17.94
C SER A 286 8.15 -33.77 -17.35
N ILE A 287 8.45 -32.49 -17.46
CA ILE A 287 7.55 -31.39 -17.11
C ILE A 287 7.51 -30.47 -18.33
N ASP A 288 6.30 -30.30 -18.86
CA ASP A 288 5.96 -29.44 -20.00
C ASP A 288 5.06 -28.32 -19.46
N ILE A 289 5.43 -27.06 -19.71
CA ILE A 289 4.73 -25.88 -19.18
C ILE A 289 4.42 -24.86 -20.26
N ASP A 290 3.27 -24.21 -20.16
CA ASP A 290 2.96 -23.01 -20.95
C ASP A 290 2.95 -21.76 -20.08
N VAL A 291 3.56 -20.69 -20.59
CA VAL A 291 3.62 -19.37 -19.96
C VAL A 291 2.76 -18.35 -20.73
N SER A 292 2.00 -17.56 -19.98
CA SER A 292 1.15 -16.48 -20.47
C SER A 292 1.29 -15.23 -19.60
N GLY A 293 0.72 -14.10 -20.04
CA GLY A 293 0.81 -12.82 -19.35
C GLY A 293 2.24 -12.27 -19.27
N GLY A 294 2.48 -11.30 -18.40
CA GLY A 294 3.77 -10.61 -18.31
C GLY A 294 4.18 -9.91 -19.61
N PHE A 295 5.43 -9.48 -19.68
CA PHE A 295 6.00 -8.89 -20.89
C PHE A 295 6.78 -9.93 -21.72
N PRO A 296 6.44 -10.15 -23.01
CA PRO A 296 7.07 -11.18 -23.81
C PRO A 296 8.60 -11.11 -23.84
N GLY A 297 9.24 -12.24 -23.57
CA GLY A 297 10.70 -12.35 -23.46
C GLY A 297 11.11 -13.21 -22.27
N TYR A 298 10.42 -14.33 -22.06
CA TYR A 298 10.56 -15.15 -20.87
C TYR A 298 11.89 -15.88 -20.82
N SER A 299 12.38 -16.06 -19.60
CA SER A 299 13.53 -16.87 -19.24
C SER A 299 13.17 -17.84 -18.13
N PHE A 300 13.83 -19.00 -18.11
CA PHE A 300 13.53 -20.10 -17.22
C PHE A 300 14.76 -20.48 -16.43
N ALA A 301 14.61 -20.68 -15.12
CA ALA A 301 15.65 -21.19 -14.25
C ALA A 301 15.07 -22.31 -13.39
N TRP A 302 15.45 -23.54 -13.71
CA TRP A 302 15.02 -24.72 -12.97
C TRP A 302 15.98 -25.06 -11.82
N SER A 303 15.46 -25.70 -10.77
CA SER A 303 16.23 -26.12 -9.60
C SER A 303 17.33 -27.14 -9.92
N ASN A 304 17.19 -27.88 -11.02
CA ASN A 304 18.20 -28.79 -11.56
C ASN A 304 19.24 -28.10 -12.48
N GLY A 305 19.11 -26.78 -12.71
CA GLY A 305 20.01 -25.98 -13.53
C GLY A 305 19.66 -25.89 -15.01
N GLU A 306 18.55 -26.50 -15.45
CA GLU A 306 18.04 -26.36 -16.81
C GLU A 306 17.45 -24.95 -17.04
N THR A 307 17.45 -24.51 -18.30
CA THR A 307 17.00 -23.14 -18.68
C THR A 307 16.02 -23.12 -19.85
N THR A 308 15.51 -24.29 -20.25
CA THR A 308 14.44 -24.41 -21.24
C THR A 308 13.08 -24.29 -20.56
N GLU A 309 12.05 -23.94 -21.33
CA GLU A 309 10.65 -23.93 -20.88
C GLU A 309 10.28 -25.32 -20.36
N ASP A 310 10.42 -26.33 -21.23
CA ASP A 310 10.19 -27.73 -20.87
C ASP A 310 11.46 -28.44 -20.45
N ILE A 311 11.33 -29.41 -19.54
CA ILE A 311 12.44 -30.25 -19.08
C ILE A 311 12.08 -31.74 -19.16
N TYR A 312 13.06 -32.55 -19.54
CA TYR A 312 12.90 -33.98 -19.81
C TYR A 312 14.02 -34.79 -19.16
N ASN A 313 13.84 -36.11 -19.12
CA ASN A 313 14.76 -37.09 -18.54
C ASN A 313 14.95 -36.91 -17.02
N LEU A 314 13.85 -36.74 -16.31
CA LEU A 314 13.83 -36.39 -14.90
C LEU A 314 13.74 -37.63 -14.02
N GLU A 315 14.59 -37.70 -13.00
CA GLU A 315 14.40 -38.65 -11.89
C GLU A 315 13.24 -38.17 -11.00
N SER A 316 12.67 -39.06 -10.18
CA SER A 316 11.63 -38.70 -9.23
C SER A 316 12.12 -37.64 -8.24
N GLY A 317 11.38 -36.55 -8.07
CA GLY A 317 11.77 -35.44 -7.22
C GLY A 317 10.93 -34.19 -7.45
N ASP A 318 11.22 -33.16 -6.66
CA ASP A 318 10.61 -31.84 -6.80
C ASP A 318 11.48 -30.93 -7.68
N TYR A 319 10.86 -30.32 -8.68
CA TYR A 319 11.47 -29.40 -9.63
C TYR A 319 10.81 -28.03 -9.49
N THR A 320 11.61 -27.03 -9.12
CA THR A 320 11.14 -25.65 -9.00
C THR A 320 11.61 -24.87 -10.22
N VAL A 321 10.71 -24.14 -10.88
CA VAL A 321 11.06 -23.20 -11.95
C VAL A 321 10.80 -21.78 -11.47
N THR A 322 11.77 -20.89 -11.74
CA THR A 322 11.56 -19.45 -11.75
C THR A 322 11.42 -19.02 -13.21
N VAL A 323 10.24 -18.53 -13.56
CA VAL A 323 9.97 -17.90 -14.86
C VAL A 323 10.12 -16.39 -14.67
N THR A 324 10.95 -15.75 -15.48
CA THR A 324 11.17 -14.30 -15.44
C THR A 324 10.89 -13.68 -16.80
N ASP A 325 10.11 -12.61 -16.84
CA ASP A 325 9.81 -11.87 -18.07
C ASP A 325 10.87 -10.80 -18.40
N VAL A 326 10.68 -10.01 -19.46
CA VAL A 326 11.69 -9.01 -19.89
C VAL A 326 11.76 -7.76 -18.99
N GLU A 327 10.77 -7.54 -18.14
CA GLU A 327 10.74 -6.44 -17.17
C GLU A 327 11.07 -6.91 -15.74
N ASP A 328 11.73 -8.07 -15.63
CA ASP A 328 12.19 -8.70 -14.39
C ASP A 328 11.06 -9.16 -13.44
N CYS A 329 9.84 -9.38 -13.96
CA CYS A 329 8.75 -9.96 -13.17
C CYS A 329 8.92 -11.47 -13.03
N GLU A 330 8.81 -12.01 -11.80
CA GLU A 330 9.06 -13.41 -11.51
C GLU A 330 7.77 -14.18 -11.11
N ASN A 331 7.64 -15.41 -11.61
CA ASN A 331 6.69 -16.40 -11.14
C ASN A 331 7.43 -17.69 -10.77
N ILE A 332 7.23 -18.19 -9.55
CA ILE A 332 7.94 -19.37 -9.03
C ILE A 332 6.93 -20.49 -8.78
N MET A 333 7.15 -21.63 -9.45
CA MET A 333 6.30 -22.82 -9.37
C MET A 333 7.13 -24.04 -9.00
N THR A 334 6.52 -25.01 -8.31
CA THR A 334 7.15 -26.29 -7.98
C THR A 334 6.26 -27.44 -8.43
N PHE A 335 6.86 -28.40 -9.12
CA PHE A 335 6.25 -29.60 -9.67
C PHE A 335 6.93 -30.84 -9.10
N THR A 336 6.20 -31.94 -9.01
CA THR A 336 6.74 -33.21 -8.48
C THR A 336 6.62 -34.28 -9.55
N VAL A 337 7.74 -34.89 -9.92
CA VAL A 337 7.80 -36.12 -10.71
C VAL A 337 7.86 -37.29 -9.73
N VAL A 338 6.96 -38.25 -9.83
CA VAL A 338 6.97 -39.45 -8.97
C VAL A 338 7.45 -40.68 -9.74
N SER A 339 7.87 -41.69 -8.99
CA SER A 339 8.12 -43.05 -9.50
C SER A 339 7.40 -44.07 -8.62
N PRO A 340 7.15 -45.30 -9.12
CA PRO A 340 6.72 -46.41 -8.28
C PRO A 340 7.72 -46.73 -7.17
N GLU A 341 7.29 -47.53 -6.19
CA GLU A 341 8.19 -48.14 -5.20
C GLU A 341 9.16 -49.12 -5.89
N GLU A 342 10.36 -49.31 -5.33
CA GLU A 342 11.35 -50.25 -5.85
C GLU A 342 10.80 -51.67 -5.94
N LEU A 343 10.89 -52.29 -7.12
CA LEU A 343 10.49 -53.68 -7.33
C LEU A 343 11.50 -54.61 -6.65
N THR A 344 11.03 -55.37 -5.66
CA THR A 344 11.83 -56.31 -4.89
C THR A 344 11.47 -57.75 -5.22
N LEU A 345 12.46 -58.63 -5.13
CA LEU A 345 12.32 -60.08 -5.34
C LEU A 345 13.04 -60.82 -4.21
N ASP A 346 12.35 -61.78 -3.62
CA ASP A 346 12.87 -62.75 -2.67
C ASP A 346 12.34 -64.15 -3.02
N GLY A 347 12.87 -65.20 -2.40
CA GLY A 347 12.37 -66.55 -2.66
C GLY A 347 12.94 -67.63 -1.76
N ASP A 348 12.15 -68.70 -1.60
CA ASP A 348 12.53 -69.93 -0.91
C ASP A 348 12.75 -71.06 -1.92
N SER A 349 13.74 -71.92 -1.67
CA SER A 349 13.98 -73.13 -2.46
C SER A 349 13.69 -74.40 -1.67
N PHE A 350 13.25 -75.43 -2.39
CA PHE A 350 13.04 -76.79 -1.87
C PHE A 350 14.01 -77.74 -2.54
N GLU A 351 14.63 -78.58 -1.72
CA GLU A 351 15.63 -79.54 -2.15
C GLU A 351 15.04 -80.60 -3.08
N GLU A 352 15.78 -81.00 -4.11
CA GLU A 352 15.46 -82.21 -4.87
C GLU A 352 15.91 -83.47 -4.11
N THR A 353 15.27 -84.60 -4.36
CA THR A 353 15.58 -85.88 -3.73
C THR A 353 16.30 -86.77 -4.73
N CYS A 354 17.54 -87.17 -4.45
CA CYS A 354 18.23 -88.25 -5.17
C CYS A 354 18.19 -88.10 -6.72
N GLY A 355 18.45 -86.89 -7.23
CA GLY A 355 18.46 -86.55 -8.65
C GLY A 355 17.12 -86.72 -9.39
N GLN A 356 15.99 -86.73 -8.67
CA GLN A 356 14.66 -86.94 -9.25
C GLN A 356 14.03 -85.69 -9.88
N GLN A 357 14.71 -84.52 -9.88
CA GLN A 357 14.17 -83.26 -10.40
C GLN A 357 12.82 -82.91 -9.79
N ASN A 358 12.71 -83.03 -8.47
CA ASN A 358 11.50 -82.75 -7.71
C ASN A 358 11.68 -81.59 -6.71
N GLY A 359 12.77 -80.83 -6.85
CA GLY A 359 12.96 -79.57 -6.12
C GLY A 359 12.02 -78.49 -6.62
N GLY A 360 12.06 -77.32 -5.97
CA GLY A 360 11.19 -76.20 -6.33
C GLY A 360 11.70 -74.86 -5.83
N ILE A 361 11.10 -73.78 -6.33
CA ILE A 361 11.33 -72.39 -5.95
C ILE A 361 9.96 -71.73 -5.77
N ILE A 362 9.75 -71.00 -4.67
CA ILE A 362 8.62 -70.09 -4.49
C ILE A 362 9.18 -68.67 -4.38
N LEU A 363 8.66 -67.75 -5.21
CA LEU A 363 9.09 -66.36 -5.25
C LEU A 363 8.09 -65.44 -4.55
N TYR A 364 8.62 -64.38 -3.93
CA TYR A 364 7.88 -63.30 -3.29
C TYR A 364 8.33 -61.97 -3.89
N SER A 365 7.37 -61.13 -4.28
CA SER A 365 7.65 -59.79 -4.79
C SER A 365 6.96 -58.71 -3.95
N GLY A 366 7.53 -57.51 -3.98
CA GLY A 366 6.98 -56.31 -3.36
C GLY A 366 7.40 -55.05 -4.12
N GLY A 367 6.72 -53.93 -3.88
CA GLY A 367 6.93 -52.69 -4.64
C GLY A 367 6.56 -52.82 -6.13
N GLY A 368 7.06 -51.94 -6.99
CA GLY A 368 6.70 -51.88 -8.42
C GLY A 368 5.19 -51.71 -8.67
N VAL A 369 4.75 -51.97 -9.90
CA VAL A 369 3.36 -51.83 -10.35
C VAL A 369 2.74 -53.20 -10.69
N PRO A 370 1.81 -53.75 -9.90
CA PRO A 370 1.18 -55.04 -10.21
C PRO A 370 0.30 -54.96 -11.48
N PRO A 371 0.05 -56.09 -12.17
CA PRO A 371 0.42 -57.46 -11.83
C PRO A 371 1.89 -57.81 -12.10
N TYR A 372 2.39 -58.85 -11.41
CA TYR A 372 3.73 -59.37 -11.59
C TYR A 372 3.75 -60.65 -12.42
N GLU A 373 4.83 -60.84 -13.20
CA GLU A 373 5.17 -62.09 -13.85
C GLU A 373 6.58 -62.53 -13.43
N TYR A 374 6.78 -63.84 -13.33
CA TYR A 374 7.99 -64.45 -12.79
C TYR A 374 8.65 -65.38 -13.80
N SER A 375 9.97 -65.52 -13.71
CA SER A 375 10.77 -66.47 -14.50
C SER A 375 11.96 -66.98 -13.68
N ILE A 376 12.46 -68.17 -14.01
CA ILE A 376 13.67 -68.78 -13.44
C ILE A 376 14.75 -69.03 -14.52
N GLY A 377 14.79 -68.15 -15.53
CA GLY A 377 15.70 -68.24 -16.69
C GLY A 377 15.02 -68.67 -18.00
N GLY A 378 13.69 -68.60 -18.08
CA GLY A 378 12.87 -68.93 -19.26
C GLY A 378 11.76 -67.91 -19.54
N ASP A 379 10.64 -68.35 -20.13
CA ASP A 379 9.48 -67.48 -20.37
C ASP A 379 8.83 -67.03 -19.05
N TYR A 380 8.32 -65.80 -19.04
CA TYR A 380 7.57 -65.24 -17.92
C TYR A 380 6.20 -65.89 -17.74
N SER A 381 5.80 -66.09 -16.49
CA SER A 381 4.54 -66.71 -16.09
C SER A 381 3.91 -65.96 -14.92
N SER A 382 2.58 -65.96 -14.81
CA SER A 382 1.88 -65.36 -13.67
C SER A 382 1.98 -66.17 -12.37
N SER A 383 2.63 -67.34 -12.39
CA SER A 383 2.83 -68.19 -11.21
C SER A 383 4.19 -67.92 -10.58
N SER A 384 4.21 -67.65 -9.28
CA SER A 384 5.41 -67.51 -8.44
C SER A 384 6.04 -68.85 -8.04
N ASP A 385 5.36 -69.96 -8.31
CA ASP A 385 5.71 -71.28 -7.79
C ASP A 385 6.23 -72.17 -8.93
N PHE A 386 7.48 -72.58 -8.83
CA PHE A 386 8.16 -73.44 -9.79
C PHE A 386 8.49 -74.78 -9.14
N TYR A 387 8.01 -75.87 -9.72
CA TYR A 387 8.24 -77.23 -9.23
C TYR A 387 8.88 -78.10 -10.30
N GLY A 388 9.49 -79.21 -9.88
CA GLY A 388 10.11 -80.15 -10.81
C GLY A 388 11.53 -79.75 -11.21
N LEU A 389 12.23 -79.03 -10.34
CA LEU A 389 13.55 -78.49 -10.59
C LEU A 389 14.65 -79.46 -10.17
N ALA A 390 15.74 -79.48 -10.94
CA ALA A 390 16.97 -80.19 -10.59
C ALA A 390 17.80 -79.36 -9.60
N SER A 391 18.78 -79.97 -8.92
CA SER A 391 19.74 -79.20 -8.14
C SER A 391 20.58 -78.31 -9.07
N GLY A 392 20.77 -77.06 -8.66
CA GLY A 392 21.49 -76.08 -9.46
C GLY A 392 21.18 -74.64 -9.09
N TRP A 393 21.91 -73.73 -9.72
CA TRP A 393 21.65 -72.29 -9.67
C TRP A 393 20.60 -71.91 -10.72
N TYR A 394 19.63 -71.12 -10.30
CA TYR A 394 18.61 -70.52 -11.13
C TYR A 394 18.68 -69.00 -10.98
N THR A 395 18.58 -68.28 -12.10
CA THR A 395 18.41 -66.82 -12.10
C THR A 395 16.91 -66.53 -12.12
N ALA A 396 16.36 -66.27 -10.94
CA ALA A 396 14.98 -65.87 -10.78
C ALA A 396 14.82 -64.39 -11.14
N SER A 397 13.74 -64.05 -11.82
CA SER A 397 13.39 -62.69 -12.19
C SER A 397 11.91 -62.46 -11.97
N VAL A 398 11.57 -61.23 -11.61
CA VAL A 398 10.19 -60.72 -11.57
C VAL A 398 10.14 -59.47 -12.42
N ARG A 399 9.07 -59.36 -13.21
CA ARG A 399 8.73 -58.12 -13.90
C ARG A 399 7.35 -57.65 -13.49
N ASP A 400 7.18 -56.34 -13.45
CA ASP A 400 5.91 -55.70 -13.13
C ASP A 400 5.12 -55.30 -14.40
N TYR A 401 3.99 -54.61 -14.24
CA TYR A 401 3.14 -54.17 -15.34
C TYR A 401 3.83 -53.19 -16.30
N ASN A 402 4.76 -52.39 -15.78
CA ASN A 402 5.54 -51.42 -16.54
C ASN A 402 6.79 -52.05 -17.17
N GLU A 403 6.91 -53.39 -17.11
CA GLU A 403 8.05 -54.17 -17.59
C GLU A 403 9.37 -53.84 -16.85
N CYS A 404 9.30 -53.29 -15.63
CA CYS A 404 10.46 -53.12 -14.76
C CYS A 404 10.91 -54.48 -14.23
N ILE A 405 12.20 -54.81 -14.29
CA ILE A 405 12.73 -56.15 -13.97
C ILE A 405 13.71 -56.09 -12.81
N THR A 406 13.53 -57.00 -11.85
CA THR A 406 14.50 -57.31 -10.77
C THR A 406 14.85 -58.80 -10.82
N GLU A 407 16.12 -59.13 -10.59
CA GLU A 407 16.63 -60.51 -10.64
C GLU A 407 17.38 -60.90 -9.35
N MET A 408 17.39 -62.19 -9.03
CA MET A 408 18.20 -62.80 -7.98
C MET A 408 18.67 -64.19 -8.39
N ASP A 409 19.83 -64.61 -7.89
CA ASP A 409 20.28 -65.99 -8.02
C ASP A 409 19.83 -66.81 -6.80
N ILE A 410 19.24 -67.99 -7.05
CA ILE A 410 18.77 -68.93 -6.02
C ILE A 410 19.27 -70.35 -6.32
N PHE A 411 19.67 -71.07 -5.27
CA PHE A 411 20.18 -72.44 -5.38
C PHE A 411 19.15 -73.45 -4.89
N VAL A 412 18.91 -74.48 -5.69
CA VAL A 412 18.16 -75.69 -5.31
C VAL A 412 19.17 -76.75 -4.90
N ASP A 413 19.14 -77.18 -3.64
CA ASP A 413 20.05 -78.22 -3.13
C ASP A 413 19.53 -79.64 -3.46
N GLU A 414 20.39 -80.65 -3.35
CA GLU A 414 20.03 -82.06 -3.45
C GLU A 414 20.13 -82.74 -2.08
N ILE A 415 19.07 -83.44 -1.67
CA ILE A 415 19.13 -84.43 -0.59
C ILE A 415 19.79 -85.69 -1.14
N PRO A 416 21.03 -86.03 -0.72
CA PRO A 416 21.68 -87.25 -1.16
C PRO A 416 20.92 -88.48 -0.64
N SER A 417 20.92 -89.56 -1.42
CA SER A 417 20.35 -90.84 -0.98
C SER A 417 20.96 -91.28 0.37
N PRO A 418 20.18 -91.90 1.28
CA PRO A 418 20.74 -92.44 2.50
C PRO A 418 21.87 -93.42 2.16
N ILE A 419 23.08 -93.12 2.64
CA ILE A 419 24.25 -93.97 2.43
C ILE A 419 23.99 -95.28 3.17
N SER A 420 23.60 -96.30 2.42
CA SER A 420 23.59 -97.69 2.88
C SER A 420 25.04 -98.14 3.06
N GLU A 421 25.61 -97.97 4.25
CA GLU A 421 26.85 -98.64 4.62
C GLU A 421 26.58 -100.15 4.65
N ALA A 422 26.87 -100.83 3.54
CA ALA A 422 26.74 -102.27 3.43
C ALA A 422 27.74 -102.93 4.38
N GLY A 423 27.26 -103.41 5.54
CA GLY A 423 28.04 -104.30 6.39
C GLY A 423 28.51 -105.54 5.60
N PRO A 424 29.68 -106.12 5.93
CA PRO A 424 30.27 -107.20 5.13
C PRO A 424 29.36 -108.44 5.11
N ALA A 425 29.23 -109.03 3.92
CA ALA A 425 28.50 -110.27 3.69
C ALA A 425 29.04 -111.40 4.57
N MET A 426 28.19 -111.94 5.45
CA MET A 426 28.49 -113.16 6.21
C MET A 426 28.24 -114.37 5.30
N GLU A 427 29.29 -114.96 4.76
CA GLU A 427 29.20 -116.22 4.03
C GLU A 427 28.81 -117.36 4.97
N LEU A 428 27.68 -118.00 4.66
CA LEU A 428 27.20 -119.22 5.29
C LEU A 428 27.96 -120.42 4.71
N SER A 429 28.87 -121.02 5.49
CA SER A 429 29.46 -122.32 5.14
C SER A 429 28.88 -123.43 6.01
N CYS A 430 28.09 -124.31 5.39
CA CYS A 430 27.74 -125.61 5.96
C CYS A 430 28.93 -126.56 5.79
N ASN A 431 29.47 -127.10 6.89
CA ASN A 431 30.19 -128.37 6.83
C ASN A 431 29.79 -129.26 8.02
N VAL A 432 29.10 -130.34 7.69
CA VAL A 432 28.85 -131.48 8.58
C VAL A 432 30.08 -132.37 8.55
N THR A 433 30.71 -132.63 9.69
CA THR A 433 31.25 -133.98 9.97
C THR A 433 31.37 -134.23 11.47
N THR A 434 30.83 -135.39 11.86
CA THR A 434 30.93 -136.08 13.15
C THR A 434 32.38 -136.35 13.57
N VAL A 435 32.65 -136.45 14.89
CA VAL A 435 33.10 -137.68 15.59
C VAL A 435 33.29 -137.43 17.10
N GLN A 436 33.03 -138.51 17.84
CA GLN A 436 32.97 -138.75 19.29
C GLN A 436 34.22 -138.46 20.15
N LEU A 437 33.92 -138.18 21.42
CA LEU A 437 34.45 -138.65 22.72
C LEU A 437 35.95 -138.93 22.92
N ASP A 438 36.48 -138.40 24.04
CA ASP A 438 37.18 -139.09 25.14
C ASP A 438 37.35 -138.05 26.27
N GLY A 439 37.13 -138.29 27.57
CA GLY A 439 36.69 -139.44 28.35
C GLY A 439 36.33 -138.99 29.78
#